data_AF-X1SAI1-F1
#
_entry.id   AF-X1SAI1-F1
#
_cell.length_a   1.000
_cell.length_b   1.000
_cell.length_c   1.000
_cell.angle_alpha   90.00
_cell.angle_beta   90.00
_cell.angle_gamma   90.00
#
_symmetry.space_group_name_H-M   'P 1'
#
loop_
_entity.id
_entity.type
_entity.pdbx_description
1 polymer ?
#
loop_
_entity_poly.entity_id
_entity_poly.type
_entity_poly.pdbx_seq_one_letter_code
_entity_poly.pdbx_strand_id
1 'polypeptide(L)'
;EWILDDTAQKDVALAEVFEGTITEKELDYEDRWQRFPLYNIPTGTRTRVRITGRNDMASNEKMGIWWQVKDPDGKVPPGGEYSKWELGWTGPGKAQEFIGGSFDLNKVGTYTIAIQLFMDLEAEAVVDDYYGNLCKVVAAVPEPEFRGFALTEYVKR
;
A
#
# COMPACT_ATOMS: atom_id res chain seq x y z
N GLU A 1 -61.71 -17.63 21.57
CA GLU A 1 -61.40 -17.10 20.23
C GLU A 1 -59.91 -16.80 20.23
N TRP A 2 -59.13 -17.54 19.45
CA TRP A 2 -57.68 -17.36 19.39
C TRP A 2 -57.38 -16.27 18.36
N ILE A 3 -56.72 -15.20 18.79
CA ILE A 3 -56.26 -14.12 17.92
C ILE A 3 -54.86 -14.53 17.43
N LEU A 4 -54.71 -14.75 16.12
CA LEU A 4 -53.40 -14.90 15.48
C LEU A 4 -52.73 -13.52 15.45
N ASP A 5 -51.73 -13.28 16.31
CA ASP A 5 -50.89 -12.07 16.28
C ASP A 5 -49.60 -12.26 15.47
N ASP A 6 -49.48 -13.38 14.75
CA ASP A 6 -48.27 -13.84 14.08
C ASP A 6 -47.97 -13.19 12.71
N THR A 7 -48.47 -11.98 12.43
CA THR A 7 -48.16 -11.24 11.18
C THR A 7 -47.11 -10.14 11.38
N ALA A 8 -46.25 -10.26 12.38
CA ALA A 8 -45.05 -9.43 12.48
C ALA A 8 -43.93 -10.03 11.61
N GLN A 9 -43.92 -9.70 10.32
CA GLN A 9 -42.72 -9.87 9.49
C GLN A 9 -41.73 -8.74 9.83
N LYS A 10 -40.53 -9.13 10.29
CA LYS A 10 -39.38 -8.25 10.39
C LYS A 10 -38.46 -8.55 9.21
N ASP A 11 -38.29 -7.57 8.33
CA ASP A 11 -37.28 -7.65 7.28
C ASP A 11 -35.90 -7.62 7.96
N VAL A 12 -35.29 -8.80 8.12
CA VAL A 12 -33.90 -8.92 8.51
C VAL A 12 -33.10 -8.95 7.23
N ALA A 13 -32.60 -7.78 6.81
CA ALA A 13 -31.61 -7.72 5.74
C ALA A 13 -30.32 -8.39 6.27
N LEU A 14 -29.88 -9.47 5.60
CA LEU A 14 -28.55 -10.00 5.81
C LEU A 14 -27.58 -8.96 5.23
N ALA A 15 -26.73 -8.38 6.07
CA ALA A 15 -25.67 -7.51 5.58
C ALA A 15 -24.76 -8.34 4.67
N GLU A 16 -24.54 -7.87 3.45
CA GLU A 16 -23.59 -8.49 2.55
C GLU A 16 -22.19 -8.40 3.17
N VAL A 17 -21.50 -9.54 3.25
CA VAL A 17 -20.12 -9.59 3.72
C VAL A 17 -19.25 -9.59 2.49
N PHE A 18 -18.50 -8.50 2.31
CA PHE A 18 -17.57 -8.35 1.20
C PHE A 18 -16.26 -9.09 1.49
N GLU A 19 -15.74 -9.78 0.49
CA GLU A 19 -14.50 -10.56 0.58
C GLU A 19 -13.55 -10.18 -0.56
N GLY A 20 -12.30 -9.88 -0.21
CA GLY A 20 -11.24 -9.60 -1.15
C GLY A 20 -9.87 -9.87 -0.53
N THR A 21 -8.84 -9.95 -1.38
CA THR A 21 -7.47 -10.31 -0.96
C THR A 21 -6.43 -9.43 -1.63
N ILE A 22 -5.47 -8.90 -0.88
CA ILE A 22 -4.23 -8.31 -1.40
C ILE A 22 -3.31 -9.44 -1.87
N THR A 23 -3.17 -9.61 -3.17
CA THR A 23 -2.41 -10.71 -3.77
C THR A 23 -0.95 -10.35 -4.03
N GLU A 24 -0.66 -9.09 -4.38
CA GLU A 24 0.71 -8.63 -4.68
C GLU A 24 1.02 -7.25 -4.09
N LYS A 25 2.30 -7.08 -3.73
CA LYS A 25 2.85 -5.99 -2.93
C LYS A 25 4.24 -5.65 -3.48
N GLU A 26 4.33 -4.58 -4.26
CA GLU A 26 5.54 -4.30 -5.05
C GLU A 26 6.01 -2.85 -4.97
N LEU A 27 7.31 -2.69 -5.20
CA LEU A 27 8.03 -1.43 -5.20
C LEU A 27 8.77 -1.29 -6.54
N ASP A 28 8.69 -0.11 -7.16
CA ASP A 28 9.43 0.24 -8.38
C ASP A 28 10.87 0.58 -8.03
N TYR A 29 11.81 -0.32 -8.35
CA TYR A 29 13.22 -0.16 -8.08
C TYR A 29 14.05 -0.74 -9.23
N GLU A 30 15.03 0.02 -9.71
CA GLU A 30 15.84 -0.31 -10.90
C GLU A 30 14.98 -0.56 -12.15
N ASP A 31 13.98 0.32 -12.35
CA ASP A 31 13.03 0.28 -13.47
C ASP A 31 12.25 -1.05 -13.58
N ARG A 32 12.02 -1.70 -12.44
CA ARG A 32 11.33 -2.99 -12.31
C ARG A 32 10.43 -3.01 -11.09
N TRP A 33 9.26 -3.63 -11.24
CA TRP A 33 8.41 -3.98 -10.11
C TRP A 33 8.97 -5.19 -9.38
N GLN A 34 9.25 -5.02 -8.09
CA GLN A 34 9.81 -6.07 -7.25
C GLN A 34 8.99 -6.20 -5.97
N ARG A 35 8.75 -7.45 -5.54
CA ARG A 35 8.02 -7.71 -4.30
C ARG A 35 8.81 -7.22 -3.09
N PHE A 36 8.17 -6.44 -2.23
CA PHE A 36 8.78 -5.97 -0.99
C PHE A 36 8.57 -6.94 0.18
N PRO A 37 9.42 -6.93 1.23
CA PRO A 37 10.48 -5.95 1.53
C PRO A 37 11.71 -6.05 0.63
N LEU A 38 12.20 -4.90 0.16
CA LEU A 38 13.50 -4.78 -0.52
C LEU A 38 14.59 -4.29 0.43
N TYR A 39 15.85 -4.59 0.11
CA TYR A 39 16.99 -4.26 0.99
C TYR A 39 18.13 -3.62 0.21
N ASN A 40 18.98 -2.90 0.93
CA ASN A 40 20.18 -2.23 0.39
C ASN A 40 19.84 -1.19 -0.69
N ILE A 41 18.70 -0.53 -0.56
CA ILE A 41 18.32 0.55 -1.47
C ILE A 41 19.17 1.80 -1.14
N PRO A 42 19.86 2.41 -2.10
CA PRO A 42 20.59 3.65 -1.85
C PRO A 42 19.67 4.80 -1.40
N THR A 43 20.14 5.61 -0.45
CA THR A 43 19.43 6.85 -0.08
C THR A 43 19.32 7.80 -1.29
N GLY A 44 18.20 8.49 -1.40
CA GLY A 44 17.88 9.35 -2.55
C GLY A 44 17.25 8.62 -3.74
N THR A 45 17.03 7.30 -3.64
CA THR A 45 16.26 6.56 -4.65
C THR A 45 14.81 7.04 -4.70
N ARG A 46 14.34 7.36 -5.91
CA ARG A 46 12.93 7.63 -6.20
C ARG A 46 12.21 6.34 -6.55
N THR A 47 11.02 6.12 -5.99
CA THR A 47 10.28 4.86 -6.14
C THR A 47 8.76 5.08 -6.20
N ARG A 48 7.99 4.02 -6.47
CA ARG A 48 6.52 3.96 -6.48
C ARG A 48 6.06 2.62 -5.90
N VAL A 49 4.87 2.61 -5.32
CA VAL A 49 4.21 1.39 -4.83
C VAL A 49 3.15 0.93 -5.82
N ARG A 50 3.11 -0.39 -6.06
CA ARG A 50 2.01 -1.08 -6.76
C ARG A 50 1.44 -2.17 -5.87
N ILE A 51 0.12 -2.14 -5.68
CA ILE A 51 -0.64 -3.14 -4.94
C ILE A 51 -1.67 -3.77 -5.87
N THR A 52 -1.83 -5.09 -5.80
CA THR A 52 -2.85 -5.82 -6.54
C THR A 52 -3.85 -6.42 -5.56
N GLY A 53 -5.13 -6.05 -5.69
CA GLY A 53 -6.24 -6.62 -4.92
C GLY A 53 -7.10 -7.52 -5.80
N ARG A 54 -7.57 -8.65 -5.28
CA ARG A 54 -8.48 -9.59 -5.96
C ARG A 54 -9.87 -9.50 -5.35
N ASN A 55 -10.89 -9.49 -6.21
CA ASN A 55 -12.27 -9.64 -5.80
C ASN A 55 -12.59 -11.11 -5.54
N ASP A 56 -12.92 -11.47 -4.29
CA ASP A 56 -13.28 -12.84 -3.90
C ASP A 56 -14.79 -13.08 -3.86
N MET A 57 -15.59 -12.04 -4.17
CA MET A 57 -17.04 -12.16 -4.31
C MET A 57 -17.44 -12.94 -5.57
N ALA A 58 -18.67 -13.46 -5.55
CA ALA A 58 -19.32 -14.06 -6.72
C ALA A 58 -19.95 -13.01 -7.67
N SER A 59 -19.96 -11.74 -7.27
CA SER A 59 -20.46 -10.57 -8.00
C SER A 59 -19.33 -9.66 -8.48
N ASN A 60 -19.66 -8.73 -9.38
CA ASN A 60 -18.76 -7.65 -9.74
C ASN A 60 -18.73 -6.63 -8.59
N GLU A 61 -17.55 -6.33 -8.07
CA GLU A 61 -17.38 -5.35 -7.00
C GLU A 61 -16.51 -4.19 -7.42
N LYS A 62 -16.74 -3.04 -6.77
CA LYS A 62 -15.87 -1.88 -6.90
C LYS A 62 -14.85 -1.90 -5.79
N MET A 63 -13.58 -1.84 -6.17
CA MET A 63 -12.46 -1.95 -5.23
C MET A 63 -11.81 -0.59 -4.97
N GLY A 64 -11.51 -0.35 -3.70
CA GLY A 64 -10.77 0.81 -3.22
C GLY A 64 -9.45 0.39 -2.58
N ILE A 65 -8.51 1.31 -2.51
CA ILE A 65 -7.26 1.11 -1.78
C ILE A 65 -6.89 2.38 -1.02
N TRP A 66 -6.23 2.21 0.12
CA TRP A 66 -5.44 3.23 0.78
C TRP A 66 -4.11 2.62 1.22
N TRP A 67 -3.04 3.39 1.15
CA TRP A 67 -1.81 3.06 1.85
C TRP A 67 -1.06 4.28 2.32
N GLN A 68 -0.22 4.07 3.34
CA GLN A 68 0.67 5.06 3.88
C GLN A 68 2.05 4.45 4.17
N VAL A 69 3.07 5.05 3.57
CA VAL A 69 4.47 4.75 3.85
C VAL A 69 4.95 5.64 4.98
N LYS A 70 5.72 5.08 5.92
CA LYS A 70 6.42 5.83 6.96
C LYS A 70 7.93 5.66 6.78
N ASP A 71 8.63 6.78 6.90
CA ASP A 71 10.08 6.84 6.97
C ASP A 71 10.61 6.29 8.31
N PRO A 72 11.94 6.14 8.48
CA PRO A 72 12.53 5.62 9.72
C PRO A 72 12.22 6.44 10.97
N ASP A 73 11.80 7.71 10.83
CA ASP A 73 11.38 8.57 11.94
C ASP A 73 9.85 8.53 12.17
N GLY A 74 9.13 7.67 11.43
CA GLY A 74 7.68 7.54 11.51
C GLY A 74 6.89 8.59 10.73
N LYS A 75 7.54 9.42 9.90
CA LYS A 75 6.89 10.47 9.09
C LYS A 75 6.52 9.96 7.71
N VAL A 76 5.43 10.50 7.15
CA VAL A 76 5.03 10.18 5.77
C VAL A 76 5.87 11.02 4.80
N PRO A 77 6.67 10.42 3.91
CA PRO A 77 7.37 11.18 2.89
C PRO A 77 6.36 11.79 1.89
N PRO A 78 6.64 12.94 1.26
CA PRO A 78 5.77 13.50 0.23
C PRO A 78 5.51 12.48 -0.90
N GLY A 79 4.23 12.20 -1.19
CA GLY A 79 3.82 11.16 -2.14
C GLY A 79 3.81 9.72 -1.58
N GLY A 80 4.12 9.54 -0.30
CA GLY A 80 4.09 8.25 0.40
C GLY A 80 2.71 7.80 0.87
N GLU A 81 1.68 8.63 0.69
CA GLU A 81 0.27 8.29 0.93
C GLU A 81 -0.50 8.29 -0.39
N TYR A 82 -1.39 7.32 -0.54
CA TYR A 82 -2.23 7.17 -1.74
C TYR A 82 -3.58 6.57 -1.36
N SER A 83 -4.63 7.06 -2.02
CA SER A 83 -5.95 6.46 -1.99
C SER A 83 -6.61 6.58 -3.34
N LYS A 84 -7.34 5.54 -3.74
CA LYS A 84 -8.12 5.53 -4.96
C LYS A 84 -9.19 4.45 -4.93
N TRP A 85 -10.36 4.80 -5.44
CA TRP A 85 -11.36 3.85 -5.92
C TRP A 85 -11.16 3.60 -7.41
N GLU A 86 -11.29 2.35 -7.85
CA GLU A 86 -11.26 2.03 -9.28
C GLU A 86 -12.38 2.75 -10.04
N LEU A 87 -12.22 2.93 -11.36
CA LEU A 87 -13.27 3.57 -12.16
C LEU A 87 -14.38 2.59 -12.55
N GLY A 88 -13.99 1.35 -12.83
CA GLY A 88 -14.89 0.28 -13.27
C GLY A 88 -15.29 -0.64 -12.13
N TRP A 89 -15.55 -1.89 -12.50
CA TRP A 89 -15.86 -2.96 -11.58
C TRP A 89 -14.90 -4.12 -11.85
N THR A 90 -14.46 -4.78 -10.79
CA THR A 90 -13.65 -5.99 -10.86
C THR A 90 -14.55 -7.20 -10.77
N GLY A 91 -14.49 -8.06 -11.79
CA GLY A 91 -15.31 -9.27 -11.81
C GLY A 91 -14.86 -10.35 -10.81
N PRO A 92 -15.70 -11.36 -10.56
CA PRO A 92 -15.41 -12.46 -9.64
C PRO A 92 -14.06 -13.13 -9.90
N GLY A 93 -13.23 -13.24 -8.87
CA GLY A 93 -11.88 -13.82 -8.94
C GLY A 93 -10.87 -13.03 -9.78
N LYS A 94 -11.24 -11.85 -10.28
CA LYS A 94 -10.34 -10.94 -11.02
C LYS A 94 -9.65 -9.97 -10.07
N ALA A 95 -8.61 -9.32 -10.56
CA ALA A 95 -7.79 -8.42 -9.77
C ALA A 95 -7.70 -7.03 -10.38
N GLN A 96 -7.57 -6.04 -9.50
CA GLN A 96 -7.36 -4.64 -9.79
C GLN A 96 -5.97 -4.21 -9.30
N GLU A 97 -5.21 -3.60 -10.20
CA GLU A 97 -3.92 -2.98 -9.88
C GLU A 97 -4.11 -1.52 -9.45
N PHE A 98 -3.44 -1.14 -8.38
CA PHE A 98 -3.37 0.24 -7.91
C PHE A 98 -1.92 0.69 -7.87
N ILE A 99 -1.62 1.81 -8.55
CA ILE A 99 -0.28 2.37 -8.67
C ILE A 99 -0.28 3.79 -8.12
N GLY A 100 0.59 4.03 -7.13
CA GLY A 100 0.73 5.33 -6.49
C GLY A 100 1.61 6.31 -7.25
N GLY A 101 1.63 7.54 -6.73
CA GLY A 101 2.62 8.54 -7.10
C GLY A 101 4.03 8.12 -6.66
N SER A 102 5.03 8.83 -7.19
CA SER A 102 6.41 8.63 -6.78
C SER A 102 6.76 9.39 -5.50
N PHE A 103 7.67 8.82 -4.72
CA PHE A 103 8.28 9.46 -3.55
C PHE A 103 9.77 9.10 -3.44
N ASP A 104 10.50 9.88 -2.66
CA ASP A 104 11.95 9.74 -2.50
C ASP A 104 12.32 9.11 -1.16
N LEU A 105 13.24 8.16 -1.20
CA LEU A 105 13.81 7.44 -0.04
C LEU A 105 15.01 8.19 0.54
N ASN A 106 14.74 9.36 1.13
CA ASN A 106 15.79 10.30 1.56
C ASN A 106 16.44 10.03 2.91
N LYS A 107 16.04 8.97 3.62
CA LYS A 107 16.57 8.65 4.95
C LYS A 107 17.11 7.24 5.01
N VAL A 108 18.26 7.06 5.65
CA VAL A 108 18.81 5.74 5.93
C VAL A 108 17.98 5.08 7.03
N GLY A 109 17.60 3.81 6.83
CA GLY A 109 16.81 3.05 7.79
C GLY A 109 15.69 2.24 7.14
N THR A 110 14.82 1.69 7.98
CA THR A 110 13.66 0.91 7.54
C THR A 110 12.48 1.82 7.28
N TYR A 111 11.92 1.74 6.07
CA TYR A 111 10.60 2.29 5.74
C TYR A 111 9.54 1.22 5.95
N THR A 112 8.39 1.61 6.48
CA THR A 112 7.23 0.72 6.69
C THR A 112 6.05 1.15 5.83
N ILE A 113 5.11 0.24 5.57
CA ILE A 113 3.87 0.52 4.84
C ILE A 113 2.66 -0.09 5.57
N ALA A 114 1.58 0.67 5.60
CA ALA A 114 0.24 0.21 5.96
C ALA A 114 -0.63 0.24 4.70
N ILE A 115 -1.44 -0.79 4.48
CA ILE A 115 -2.29 -0.95 3.30
C ILE A 115 -3.66 -1.43 3.75
N GLN A 116 -4.71 -0.87 3.17
CA GLN A 116 -6.08 -1.33 3.33
C GLN A 116 -6.73 -1.45 1.96
N LEU A 117 -7.32 -2.61 1.71
CA LEU A 117 -8.14 -2.90 0.54
C LEU A 117 -9.61 -2.77 0.93
N PHE A 118 -10.36 -2.03 0.13
CA PHE A 118 -11.76 -1.73 0.39
C PHE A 118 -12.67 -2.32 -0.67
N MET A 119 -13.87 -2.67 -0.25
CA MET A 119 -15.07 -2.85 -1.07
C MET A 119 -16.22 -2.08 -0.43
N ASP A 120 -17.41 -2.13 -1.03
CA ASP A 120 -18.56 -1.32 -0.60
C ASP A 120 -18.25 0.18 -0.63
N LEU A 121 -18.55 0.84 -1.75
CA LEU A 121 -18.23 2.26 -1.93
C LEU A 121 -18.92 3.17 -0.88
N GLU A 122 -20.03 2.73 -0.27
CA GLU A 122 -20.76 3.53 0.71
C GLU A 122 -20.21 3.32 2.13
N ALA A 123 -19.92 2.07 2.50
CA ALA A 123 -19.41 1.74 3.83
C ALA A 123 -17.87 1.81 3.94
N GLU A 124 -17.17 1.82 2.81
CA GLU A 124 -15.72 1.63 2.69
C GLU A 124 -15.24 0.43 3.54
N ALA A 125 -15.87 -0.72 3.34
CA ALA A 125 -15.58 -1.93 4.09
C ALA A 125 -14.14 -2.41 3.81
N VAL A 126 -13.31 -2.47 4.86
CA VAL A 126 -11.96 -3.06 4.76
C VAL A 126 -12.10 -4.57 4.63
N VAL A 127 -11.69 -5.11 3.47
CA VAL A 127 -11.77 -6.55 3.18
C VAL A 127 -10.44 -7.28 3.36
N ASP A 128 -9.32 -6.56 3.27
CA ASP A 128 -7.99 -7.08 3.60
C ASP A 128 -7.05 -5.92 3.99
N ASP A 129 -6.05 -6.22 4.81
CA ASP A 129 -5.06 -5.25 5.26
C ASP A 129 -3.65 -5.83 5.35
N TYR A 130 -2.67 -4.94 5.36
CA TYR A 130 -1.27 -5.32 5.55
C TYR A 130 -0.48 -4.23 6.23
N TYR A 131 0.31 -4.64 7.22
CA TYR A 131 1.29 -3.79 7.89
C TYR A 131 2.65 -4.47 7.87
N GLY A 132 3.68 -3.78 7.39
CA GLY A 132 5.02 -4.36 7.37
C GLY A 132 6.11 -3.46 6.81
N ASN A 133 7.26 -4.07 6.57
CA ASN A 133 8.42 -3.37 6.03
C ASN A 133 8.26 -3.19 4.53
N LEU A 134 8.46 -1.95 4.07
CA LEU A 134 8.53 -1.63 2.65
C LEU A 134 9.95 -1.87 2.12
N CYS A 135 10.94 -1.27 2.75
CA CYS A 135 12.33 -1.48 2.36
C CYS A 135 13.31 -1.07 3.45
N LYS A 136 14.58 -1.45 3.27
CA LYS A 136 15.71 -0.95 4.05
C LYS A 136 16.64 -0.13 3.17
N VAL A 137 16.75 1.15 3.50
CA VAL A 137 17.60 2.14 2.83
C VAL A 137 18.95 2.22 3.52
N VAL A 138 20.02 2.30 2.74
CA VAL A 138 21.41 2.43 3.17
C VAL A 138 22.02 3.72 2.64
N ALA A 139 23.10 4.19 3.25
CA ALA A 139 23.82 5.36 2.75
C ALA A 139 24.28 5.10 1.30
N ALA A 140 24.07 6.07 0.40
CA ALA A 140 24.61 6.00 -0.94
C ALA A 140 26.14 6.01 -0.86
N VAL A 141 26.78 5.03 -1.49
CA VAL A 141 28.24 5.03 -1.61
C VAL A 141 28.59 6.05 -2.69
N PRO A 142 29.42 7.06 -2.39
CA PRO A 142 29.81 8.03 -3.41
C PRO A 142 30.59 7.32 -4.53
N GLU A 143 30.46 7.83 -5.75
CA GLU A 143 31.08 7.24 -6.95
C GLU A 143 32.59 7.05 -6.77
N PRO A 144 33.21 6.10 -7.50
CA PRO A 144 34.64 5.76 -7.34
C PRO A 144 35.58 6.97 -7.43
N GLU A 145 35.25 7.99 -8.21
CA GLU A 145 36.00 9.24 -8.32
C GLU A 145 36.07 10.04 -7.01
N PHE A 146 35.17 9.80 -6.06
CA PHE A 146 35.19 10.41 -4.72
C PHE A 146 35.87 9.52 -3.66
N ARG A 147 36.19 8.25 -3.96
CA ARG A 147 36.91 7.37 -3.01
C ARG A 147 38.35 7.82 -2.73
N GLY A 148 38.92 8.65 -3.60
CA GLY A 148 40.26 9.22 -3.45
C GLY A 148 40.33 10.44 -2.52
N PHE A 149 39.20 11.05 -2.15
CA PHE A 149 39.17 12.19 -1.24
C PHE A 149 39.15 11.70 0.21
N ALA A 150 40.32 11.36 0.73
CA ALA A 150 40.52 11.24 2.16
C ALA A 150 40.50 12.64 2.79
N LEU A 151 39.67 12.85 3.81
CA LEU A 151 39.70 14.06 4.61
C LEU A 151 40.99 14.03 5.47
N THR A 152 42.06 14.65 4.99
CA THR A 152 43.37 14.62 5.67
C THR A 152 43.48 15.64 6.80
N GLU A 153 42.73 16.75 6.74
CA GLU A 153 42.78 17.80 7.75
C GLU A 153 41.50 18.65 7.76
N TYR A 154 41.11 19.13 8.95
CA TYR A 154 40.01 20.08 9.14
C TYR A 154 40.56 21.38 9.73
N VAL A 155 40.63 22.44 8.91
CA VAL A 155 41.07 23.77 9.36
C VAL A 155 39.84 24.58 9.79
N LYS A 156 39.70 24.85 11.09
CA LYS A 156 38.78 25.86 11.59
C LYS A 156 39.37 27.25 11.31
N ARG A 157 38.62 28.11 10.64
CA ARG A 157 38.83 29.55 10.69
C ARG A 157 38.26 30.12 11.98
#